data_AF-A0A4R6M471-F1
#
_entry.id   AF-A0A4R6M471-F1
#
_cell.length_a   1.000
_cell.length_b   1.000
_cell.length_c   1.000
_cell.angle_alpha   90.00
_cell.angle_beta   90.00
_cell.angle_gamma   90.00
#
_symmetry.space_group_name_H-M   'P 1'
#
loop_
_entity.id
_entity.type
_entity.pdbx_description
1 polymer ?
#
loop_
_entity_poly.entity_id
_entity_poly.type
_entity_poly.pdbx_seq_one_letter_code
_entity_poly.pdbx_strand_id
1 'polypeptide(L)'
;MTRKVVLFISLLATSQQFFAQQTIQDKQNEETAFKKIEVDKQLNELDKKQNELKKAERKAKNYKGKIESAQNNIEKIKKKINSKLEKNQKLKNEIENHKIPDDKIYKAEIKSKEQELEILKLQSKLSEQQKDLNEILDSN
;
A
#
# COMPACT_ATOMS: atom_id res chain seq x y z
N MET A 1 -10.88 72.22 51.55
CA MET A 1 -10.18 70.91 51.58
C MET A 1 -10.90 69.81 50.80
N THR A 2 -12.22 69.83 50.73
CA THR A 2 -13.12 68.81 50.14
C THR A 2 -12.96 68.54 48.63
N ARG A 3 -12.72 69.55 47.77
CA ARG A 3 -12.58 69.33 46.30
C ARG A 3 -11.37 68.46 45.91
N LYS A 4 -10.24 68.61 46.62
CA LYS A 4 -9.03 67.81 46.36
C LYS A 4 -9.23 66.35 46.77
N VAL A 5 -9.96 66.11 47.87
CA VAL A 5 -10.27 64.77 48.37
C VAL A 5 -11.21 64.02 47.42
N VAL A 6 -12.24 64.68 46.88
CA VAL A 6 -13.16 64.05 45.91
C VAL A 6 -12.43 63.67 44.63
N LEU A 7 -11.56 64.54 44.10
CA LEU A 7 -10.73 64.22 42.93
C LEU A 7 -9.76 63.06 43.19
N PHE A 8 -9.20 62.98 44.40
CA PHE A 8 -8.32 61.89 44.79
C PHE A 8 -9.05 60.55 44.86
N ILE A 9 -10.27 60.55 45.42
CA ILE A 9 -11.12 59.35 45.51
C ILE A 9 -11.58 58.91 44.12
N SER A 10 -11.98 59.83 43.24
CA SER A 10 -12.35 59.47 41.87
C SER A 10 -11.17 58.89 41.10
N LEU A 11 -9.97 59.45 41.28
CA LEU A 11 -8.76 58.95 40.63
C LEU A 11 -8.40 57.53 41.12
N LEU A 12 -8.55 57.26 42.42
CA LEU A 12 -8.36 55.93 43.00
C LEU A 12 -9.39 54.92 42.51
N ALA A 13 -10.66 55.30 42.37
CA ALA A 13 -11.70 54.41 41.85
C ALA A 13 -11.43 54.04 40.38
N THR A 14 -11.03 55.03 39.56
CA THR A 14 -10.72 54.78 38.15
C THR A 14 -9.43 53.97 37.95
N SER A 15 -8.43 54.11 38.83
CA SER A 15 -7.21 53.31 38.72
C SER A 15 -7.49 51.83 39.03
N GLN A 16 -8.31 51.54 40.04
CA GLN A 16 -8.73 50.16 40.35
C GLN A 16 -9.54 49.54 39.21
N GLN A 17 -10.42 50.30 38.56
CA GLN A 17 -11.17 49.83 37.39
C GLN A 17 -10.25 49.52 36.20
N PHE A 18 -9.25 50.36 35.94
CA PHE A 18 -8.25 50.12 34.91
C PHE A 18 -7.42 48.85 35.17
N PHE A 19 -6.93 48.66 36.40
CA PHE A 19 -6.19 47.45 36.76
C PHE A 19 -7.04 46.17 36.67
N ALA A 20 -8.31 46.22 37.08
CA ALA A 20 -9.22 45.09 36.94
C ALA A 20 -9.48 44.74 35.47
N GLN A 21 -9.69 45.76 34.62
CA GLN A 21 -9.91 45.57 33.20
C GLN A 21 -8.65 45.03 32.49
N GLN A 22 -7.47 45.53 32.84
CA GLN A 22 -6.19 45.01 32.34
C GLN A 22 -5.97 43.56 32.76
N THR A 23 -6.26 43.20 34.02
CA THR A 23 -6.15 41.82 34.51
C THR A 23 -7.08 40.86 33.77
N ILE A 24 -8.30 41.29 33.45
CA ILE A 24 -9.27 40.46 32.68
C ILE A 24 -8.77 40.28 31.24
N GLN A 25 -8.26 41.33 30.62
CA GLN A 25 -7.74 41.29 29.26
C GLN A 25 -6.48 40.42 29.16
N ASP A 26 -5.59 40.48 30.14
CA ASP A 26 -4.39 39.64 30.21
C ASP A 26 -4.76 38.16 30.35
N LYS A 27 -5.74 37.81 31.20
CA LYS A 27 -6.24 36.43 31.32
C LYS A 27 -6.85 35.91 30.01
N GLN A 28 -7.60 36.74 29.29
CA GLN A 28 -8.17 36.36 27.99
C GLN A 28 -7.08 36.17 26.93
N ASN A 29 -6.06 37.03 26.92
CA ASN A 29 -4.91 36.88 26.03
C ASN A 29 -4.10 35.62 26.33
N GLU A 30 -3.92 35.29 27.61
CA GLU A 30 -3.26 34.06 28.04
C GLU A 30 -4.08 32.81 27.63
N GLU A 31 -5.39 32.79 27.88
CA GLU A 31 -6.25 31.66 27.51
C GLU A 31 -6.31 31.43 25.99
N THR A 32 -6.36 32.52 25.21
CA THR A 32 -6.33 32.43 23.74
C THR A 32 -4.98 31.96 23.22
N ALA A 33 -3.87 32.38 23.84
CA ALA A 33 -2.53 31.87 23.53
C ALA A 33 -2.42 30.37 23.84
N PHE A 34 -2.90 29.92 25.00
CA PHE A 34 -2.93 28.50 25.36
C PHE A 34 -3.77 27.67 24.38
N LYS A 35 -4.98 28.14 24.04
CA LYS A 35 -5.84 27.47 23.05
C LYS A 35 -5.16 27.38 21.68
N LYS A 36 -4.47 28.43 21.25
CA LYS A 36 -3.73 28.43 19.98
C LYS A 36 -2.59 27.41 19.99
N ILE A 37 -1.81 27.36 21.07
CA ILE A 37 -0.74 26.36 21.23
C ILE A 37 -1.31 24.94 21.18
N GLU A 38 -2.44 24.70 21.84
CA GLU A 38 -3.07 23.38 21.85
C GLU A 38 -3.61 22.97 20.47
N VAL A 39 -4.25 23.91 19.76
CA VAL A 39 -4.69 23.70 18.37
C VAL A 39 -3.49 23.41 17.45
N ASP A 40 -2.39 24.17 17.58
CA ASP A 40 -1.18 23.95 16.78
C ASP A 40 -0.56 22.57 17.06
N LYS A 41 -0.58 22.09 18.31
CA LYS A 41 -0.16 20.71 18.64
C LYS A 41 -1.06 19.68 17.97
N GLN A 42 -2.38 19.84 18.06
CA GLN A 42 -3.34 18.91 17.45
C GLN A 42 -3.21 18.88 15.93
N LEU A 43 -2.99 20.03 15.28
CA LEU A 43 -2.74 20.12 13.84
C LEU A 43 -1.46 19.38 13.44
N ASN A 44 -0.38 19.53 14.23
CA ASN A 44 0.87 18.81 13.99
C ASN A 44 0.70 17.30 14.16
N GLU A 45 -0.08 16.84 15.15
CA GLU A 45 -0.39 15.42 15.31
C GLU A 45 -1.24 14.87 14.17
N LEU A 46 -2.23 15.64 13.71
CA LEU A 46 -3.05 15.29 12.55
C LEU A 46 -2.20 15.19 11.28
N ASP A 47 -1.28 16.12 11.04
CA ASP A 47 -0.38 16.07 9.89
C ASP A 47 0.54 14.84 9.94
N LYS A 48 1.08 14.50 11.11
CA LYS A 48 1.86 13.26 11.31
C LYS A 48 1.02 12.02 10.96
N LYS A 49 -0.19 11.90 11.52
CA LYS A 49 -1.10 10.79 11.24
C LYS A 49 -1.49 10.73 9.75
N GLN A 50 -1.73 11.87 9.11
CA GLN A 50 -2.03 11.93 7.69
C GLN A 50 -0.85 11.45 6.84
N ASN A 51 0.38 11.81 7.21
CA ASN A 51 1.60 11.37 6.54
C ASN A 51 1.86 9.87 6.75
N GLU A 52 1.59 9.34 7.94
CA GLU A 52 1.63 7.90 8.21
C GLU A 52 0.60 7.13 7.39
N LEU A 53 -0.64 7.63 7.31
CA LEU A 53 -1.69 7.03 6.51
C LEU A 53 -1.31 7.00 5.02
N LYS A 54 -0.79 8.10 4.47
CA LYS A 54 -0.30 8.16 3.08
C LYS A 54 0.83 7.15 2.83
N LYS A 55 1.72 6.94 3.81
CA LYS A 55 2.79 5.93 3.71
C LYS A 55 2.21 4.52 3.71
N ALA A 56 1.26 4.22 4.59
CA ALA A 56 0.58 2.93 4.66
C ALA A 56 -0.18 2.64 3.36
N GLU A 57 -0.91 3.61 2.82
CA GLU A 57 -1.64 3.49 1.55
C GLU A 57 -0.71 3.17 0.38
N ARG A 58 0.43 3.87 0.29
CA ARG A 58 1.47 3.59 -0.73
C ARG A 58 2.03 2.18 -0.60
N LYS A 59 2.31 1.73 0.64
CA LYS A 59 2.78 0.35 0.89
C LYS A 59 1.74 -0.67 0.44
N ALA A 60 0.48 -0.49 0.81
CA ALA A 60 -0.62 -1.38 0.43
C ALA A 60 -0.80 -1.43 -1.10
N LYS A 61 -0.74 -0.28 -1.79
CA LYS A 61 -0.81 -0.21 -3.25
C LYS A 61 0.35 -0.95 -3.92
N ASN A 62 1.57 -0.75 -3.44
CA ASN A 62 2.74 -1.45 -3.98
C ASN A 62 2.64 -2.96 -3.78
N TYR A 63 2.18 -3.38 -2.60
CA TYR A 63 1.99 -4.78 -2.27
C TYR A 63 0.92 -5.43 -3.16
N LYS A 64 -0.23 -4.76 -3.36
CA LYS A 64 -1.26 -5.19 -4.31
C LYS A 64 -0.69 -5.35 -5.73
N GLY A 65 0.10 -4.39 -6.20
CA GLY A 65 0.74 -4.47 -7.52
C GLY A 65 1.71 -5.65 -7.67
N LYS A 66 2.43 -6.03 -6.59
CA LYS A 66 3.27 -7.23 -6.59
C LYS A 66 2.44 -8.51 -6.73
N ILE A 67 1.34 -8.62 -5.99
CA ILE A 67 0.42 -9.75 -6.08
C ILE A 67 -0.15 -9.87 -7.50
N GLU A 68 -0.68 -8.78 -8.06
CA GLU A 68 -1.26 -8.79 -9.41
C GLU A 68 -0.23 -9.20 -10.47
N SER A 69 1.01 -8.70 -10.35
CA SER A 69 2.09 -9.08 -11.26
C SER A 69 2.44 -10.58 -11.16
N ALA A 70 2.55 -11.10 -9.94
CA ALA A 70 2.83 -12.53 -9.69
C ALA A 70 1.70 -13.42 -10.24
N GLN A 71 0.44 -13.08 -9.96
CA GLN A 71 -0.72 -13.79 -10.49
C GLN A 71 -0.76 -13.79 -12.03
N ASN A 72 -0.48 -12.66 -12.66
CA ASN A 72 -0.41 -12.54 -14.12
C ASN A 72 0.70 -13.41 -14.72
N ASN A 73 1.85 -13.53 -14.05
CA ASN A 73 2.94 -14.39 -14.50
C ASN A 73 2.57 -15.87 -14.40
N ILE A 74 1.97 -16.29 -13.28
CA ILE A 74 1.43 -17.64 -13.08
C ILE A 74 0.44 -17.99 -14.21
N GLU A 75 -0.50 -17.10 -14.50
CA GLU A 75 -1.50 -17.29 -15.57
C GLU A 75 -0.85 -17.45 -16.95
N LYS A 76 0.17 -16.66 -17.26
CA LYS A 76 0.95 -16.78 -18.50
C LYS A 76 1.66 -18.13 -18.60
N ILE A 77 2.24 -18.63 -17.51
CA ILE A 77 2.91 -19.93 -17.50
C ILE A 77 1.89 -21.06 -17.68
N LYS A 78 0.74 -21.02 -16.99
CA LYS A 78 -0.35 -21.99 -17.17
C LYS A 78 -0.82 -22.07 -18.62
N LYS A 79 -1.04 -20.92 -19.28
CA LYS A 79 -1.41 -20.88 -20.70
C LYS A 79 -0.36 -21.52 -21.61
N LYS A 80 0.94 -21.29 -21.34
CA LYS A 80 2.04 -21.92 -22.08
C LYS A 80 2.08 -23.43 -21.88
N ILE A 81 1.86 -23.90 -20.66
CA ILE A 81 1.78 -25.34 -20.34
C ILE A 81 0.63 -25.98 -21.13
N ASN A 82 -0.58 -25.42 -21.06
CA ASN A 82 -1.75 -25.96 -21.75
C ASN A 82 -1.54 -26.02 -23.27
N SER A 83 -1.02 -24.95 -23.88
CA SER A 83 -0.73 -24.95 -25.31
C SER A 83 0.27 -26.03 -25.72
N LYS A 84 1.28 -26.30 -24.90
CA LYS A 84 2.26 -27.37 -25.17
C LYS A 84 1.69 -28.74 -24.93
N LEU A 85 0.89 -28.94 -23.88
CA LEU A 85 0.17 -30.19 -23.63
C LEU A 85 -0.72 -30.57 -24.81
N GLU A 86 -1.51 -29.63 -25.32
CA GLU A 86 -2.37 -29.86 -26.49
C GLU A 86 -1.57 -30.23 -27.75
N LYS A 87 -0.47 -29.51 -28.03
CA LYS A 87 0.40 -29.81 -29.17
C LYS A 87 1.04 -31.18 -29.05
N ASN A 88 1.48 -31.53 -27.85
CA ASN A 88 2.14 -32.81 -27.60
C ASN A 88 1.14 -33.97 -27.68
N GLN A 89 -0.07 -33.79 -27.15
CA GLN A 89 -1.14 -34.77 -27.24
C GLN A 89 -1.55 -35.02 -28.70
N LYS A 90 -1.64 -33.98 -29.53
CA LYS A 90 -1.88 -34.13 -30.98
C LYS A 90 -0.78 -34.96 -31.65
N LEU A 91 0.49 -34.66 -31.34
CA LEU A 91 1.62 -35.41 -31.89
C LEU A 91 1.62 -36.87 -31.45
N LYS A 92 1.33 -37.15 -30.17
CA LYS A 92 1.19 -38.53 -29.67
C LYS A 92 0.06 -39.27 -30.38
N ASN A 93 -1.09 -38.64 -30.56
CA ASN A 93 -2.20 -39.24 -31.29
C ASN A 93 -1.83 -39.51 -32.77
N GLU A 94 -1.04 -38.65 -33.41
CA GLU A 94 -0.55 -38.89 -34.77
C GLU A 94 0.40 -40.10 -34.84
N ILE A 95 1.28 -40.26 -33.84
CA ILE A 95 2.17 -41.42 -33.70
C ILE A 95 1.36 -42.72 -33.49
N GLU A 96 0.44 -42.72 -32.52
CA GLU A 96 -0.36 -43.89 -32.13
C GLU A 96 -1.29 -44.35 -33.25
N ASN A 97 -1.85 -43.43 -34.02
CA ASN A 97 -2.71 -43.76 -35.16
C ASN A 97 -1.94 -44.01 -36.47
N HIS A 98 -0.62 -44.20 -36.40
CA HIS A 98 0.27 -44.42 -37.56
C HIS A 98 0.07 -43.40 -38.69
N LYS A 99 -0.25 -42.15 -38.33
CA LYS A 99 -0.39 -41.03 -39.29
C LYS A 99 0.96 -40.44 -39.70
N ILE A 100 2.03 -40.89 -39.04
CA ILE A 100 3.41 -40.51 -39.32
C ILE A 100 4.09 -41.67 -40.05
N PRO A 101 4.77 -41.41 -41.18
CA PRO A 101 5.57 -42.43 -41.86
C PRO A 101 6.62 -43.09 -40.96
N ASP A 102 6.85 -44.39 -41.15
CA ASP A 102 7.76 -45.19 -40.31
C ASP A 102 9.20 -44.65 -40.28
N ASP A 103 9.68 -44.08 -41.39
CA ASP A 103 11.01 -43.44 -41.48
C ASP A 103 11.14 -42.17 -40.60
N LYS A 104 10.00 -41.61 -40.15
CA LYS A 104 9.93 -40.38 -39.35
C LYS A 104 9.41 -40.60 -37.94
N ILE A 105 9.02 -41.82 -37.57
CA ILE A 105 8.38 -42.11 -36.28
C ILE A 105 9.29 -41.77 -35.10
N TYR A 106 10.56 -42.19 -35.13
CA TYR A 106 11.52 -41.89 -34.08
C TYR A 106 11.76 -40.39 -33.90
N LYS A 107 11.77 -39.62 -35.00
CA LYS A 107 11.89 -38.16 -34.95
C LYS A 107 10.67 -37.53 -34.27
N ALA A 108 9.48 -38.04 -34.53
CA ALA A 108 8.25 -37.59 -33.88
C ALA A 108 8.24 -37.94 -32.39
N GLU A 109 8.70 -39.14 -32.01
CA GLU A 109 8.83 -39.56 -30.60
C GLU A 109 9.81 -38.68 -29.83
N ILE A 110 10.99 -38.39 -30.40
CA ILE A 110 11.97 -37.47 -29.81
C ILE A 110 11.33 -36.10 -29.58
N LYS A 111 10.65 -35.55 -30.60
CA LYS A 111 9.97 -34.25 -30.49
C LYS A 111 8.86 -34.26 -29.43
N SER A 112 8.15 -35.37 -29.26
CA SER A 112 7.17 -35.56 -28.19
C SER A 112 7.83 -35.52 -26.81
N LYS A 113 8.96 -36.23 -26.65
CA LYS A 113 9.74 -36.26 -25.40
C LYS A 113 10.37 -34.91 -25.05
N GLU A 114 10.87 -34.18 -26.04
CA GLU A 114 11.36 -32.81 -25.86
C GLU A 114 10.24 -31.88 -25.34
N GLN A 115 9.02 -32.00 -25.89
CA GLN A 115 7.87 -31.24 -25.43
C GLN A 115 7.47 -31.62 -23.98
N GLU A 116 7.50 -32.91 -23.62
CA GLU A 116 7.28 -33.35 -22.22
C GLU A 116 8.28 -32.71 -21.27
N LEU A 117 9.56 -32.72 -21.64
CA LEU A 117 10.62 -32.13 -20.82
C LEU A 117 10.46 -30.61 -20.66
N GLU A 118 10.05 -29.91 -21.71
CA GLU A 118 9.77 -28.49 -21.63
C GLU A 118 8.53 -28.18 -20.78
N ILE A 119 7.48 -29.02 -20.85
CA ILE A 119 6.31 -28.92 -19.97
C ILE A 119 6.72 -29.10 -18.51
N LEU A 120 7.55 -30.10 -18.19
CA LEU A 120 8.07 -30.32 -16.83
C LEU A 120 8.87 -29.11 -16.31
N LYS A 121 9.73 -28.53 -17.16
CA LYS A 121 10.45 -27.28 -16.81
C LYS A 121 9.50 -26.13 -16.49
N LEU A 122 8.44 -25.97 -17.29
CA LEU A 122 7.43 -24.94 -17.05
C LEU A 122 6.61 -25.20 -15.78
N GLN A 123 6.29 -26.46 -15.48
CA GLN A 123 5.60 -26.86 -14.24
C GLN A 123 6.45 -26.60 -13.00
N SER A 124 7.75 -26.89 -13.06
CA SER A 124 8.69 -26.56 -12.00
C SER A 124 8.71 -25.04 -11.75
N LYS A 125 8.84 -24.25 -12.81
CA LYS A 125 8.77 -22.77 -12.72
C LYS A 125 7.43 -22.26 -12.20
N LEU A 126 6.32 -22.91 -12.56
CA LEU A 126 4.99 -22.57 -12.04
C LEU A 126 4.94 -22.77 -10.52
N SER A 127 5.47 -23.88 -10.03
CA SER A 127 5.54 -24.19 -8.60
C SER A 127 6.39 -23.17 -7.84
N GLU A 128 7.53 -22.77 -8.40
CA GLU A 128 8.39 -21.72 -7.84
C GLU A 128 7.62 -20.38 -7.74
N GLN A 129 6.96 -19.95 -8.83
CA GLN A 129 6.18 -18.71 -8.79
C GLN A 129 4.97 -18.76 -7.85
N GLN A 130 4.36 -19.93 -7.67
CA GLN A 130 3.30 -20.11 -6.67
C GLN A 130 3.85 -20.00 -5.24
N LYS A 131 5.05 -20.53 -4.99
CA LYS A 131 5.74 -20.37 -3.71
C LYS A 131 6.04 -18.90 -3.44
N ASP A 132 6.63 -18.20 -4.42
CA ASP A 132 6.94 -16.77 -4.30
C ASP A 132 5.67 -15.93 -4.03
N LEU A 133 4.55 -16.24 -4.70
CA LEU A 133 3.28 -15.57 -4.44
C LEU A 133 2.78 -15.83 -3.01
N ASN A 134 2.89 -17.07 -2.53
CA ASN A 134 2.52 -17.40 -1.15
C ASN A 134 3.40 -16.67 -0.14
N GLU A 135 4.71 -16.58 -0.38
CA GLU A 135 5.62 -15.81 0.47
C GLU A 135 5.25 -14.32 0.48
N ILE A 136 4.85 -13.75 -0.67
CA ILE A 136 4.32 -12.39 -0.72
C ILE A 136 3.08 -12.30 0.16
N LEU A 137 2.11 -13.20 0.01
CA LEU A 137 0.85 -13.25 0.78
C LEU A 137 1.07 -13.37 2.29
N ASP A 138 2.03 -14.18 2.71
CA ASP A 138 2.36 -14.44 4.11
C ASP A 138 3.19 -13.30 4.74
N SER A 139 3.88 -12.48 3.94
CA SER A 139 4.72 -11.36 4.40
C SER A 139 3.92 -10.10 4.78
N ASN A 140 2.60 -10.21 4.91
CA ASN A 140 1.67 -9.09 5.14
C ASN A 140 1.13 -9.04 6.57
#